data_AF-A0ABC8J0C1-F1
#
_entry.id   AF-A0ABC8J0C1-F1
#
_cell.length_a   1.000
_cell.length_b   1.000
_cell.length_c   1.000
_cell.angle_alpha   90.00
_cell.angle_beta   90.00
_cell.angle_gamma   90.00
#
_symmetry.space_group_name_H-M   'P 1'
#
loop_
_entity.id
_entity.type
_entity.pdbx_description
1 polymer ?
#
loop_
_entity_poly.entity_id
_entity_poly.type
_entity_poly.pdbx_seq_one_letter_code
_entity_poly.pdbx_strand_id
1 'polypeptide(L)'
;MNCLEKKEKPAAKAEEKKSAVEATPEPSEEELNPYYMFPQPEQNLMVHTEVFYSNGSVLRCNNNKEVLDKHLKVTGGKVYTRFPPEPNGYLHIGHAKAMFVDFGLAKERGGCCYLRYDDTNPEAEKKEYINHIEEIVNWMGWEPFKITYTSDYFQEFYDLAVELIRRGHAYVDHQNAEEIKDYREENEWSLEGQAD
;
A
#
# COMPACT_ATOMS: atom_id res chain seq x y z
N MET A 1 -37.30 -76.02 -10.51
CA MET A 1 -36.45 -75.26 -11.45
C MET A 1 -35.36 -74.58 -10.65
N ASN A 2 -34.12 -74.99 -10.90
CA ASN A 2 -32.91 -74.37 -10.39
C ASN A 2 -32.83 -72.90 -10.80
N CYS A 3 -32.24 -72.05 -9.96
CA CYS A 3 -30.96 -71.40 -10.28
C CYS A 3 -30.51 -70.42 -9.19
N LEU A 4 -29.45 -70.85 -8.49
CA LEU A 4 -28.22 -70.09 -8.20
C LEU A 4 -28.25 -69.01 -7.11
N GLU A 5 -27.85 -69.49 -5.93
CA GLU A 5 -27.15 -68.78 -4.86
C GLU A 5 -26.09 -67.80 -5.41
N LYS A 6 -26.20 -66.52 -5.02
CA LYS A 6 -25.07 -65.59 -5.09
C LYS A 6 -24.32 -65.66 -3.76
N LYS A 7 -23.12 -66.22 -3.82
CA LYS A 7 -22.13 -66.28 -2.73
C LYS A 7 -21.79 -64.86 -2.23
N GLU A 8 -22.06 -64.61 -0.95
CA GLU A 8 -21.41 -63.53 -0.21
C GLU A 8 -19.94 -63.89 0.02
N LYS A 9 -19.04 -62.93 -0.25
CA LYS A 9 -17.61 -63.01 0.07
C LYS A 9 -17.40 -62.36 1.45
N PRO A 10 -16.70 -63.00 2.40
CA PRO A 10 -16.52 -62.44 3.73
C PRO A 10 -15.42 -61.36 3.76
N ALA A 11 -15.60 -60.47 4.75
CA ALA A 11 -14.82 -59.32 5.16
C ALA A 11 -13.30 -59.39 4.99
N ALA A 12 -12.72 -58.32 4.44
CA ALA A 12 -11.36 -57.91 4.75
C ALA A 12 -11.44 -56.72 5.71
N LYS A 13 -11.03 -56.94 6.97
CA LYS A 13 -10.80 -55.88 7.94
C LYS A 13 -9.66 -55.00 7.44
N ALA A 14 -9.94 -53.73 7.15
CA ALA A 14 -8.91 -52.70 7.11
C ALA A 14 -8.88 -52.05 8.50
N GLU A 15 -7.81 -52.30 9.25
CA GLU A 15 -7.54 -51.60 10.49
C GLU A 15 -7.25 -50.12 10.19
N GLU A 16 -8.15 -49.23 10.63
CA GLU A 16 -7.87 -47.80 10.69
C GLU A 16 -6.77 -47.56 11.73
N LYS A 17 -5.53 -47.35 11.27
CA LYS A 17 -4.52 -46.66 12.06
C LYS A 17 -4.96 -45.20 12.21
N LYS A 18 -5.55 -44.86 13.36
CA LYS A 18 -5.61 -43.47 13.83
C LYS A 18 -4.17 -42.99 14.05
N SER A 19 -3.60 -42.28 13.08
CA SER A 19 -2.45 -41.43 13.36
C SER A 19 -2.96 -40.28 14.24
N ALA A 20 -2.56 -40.27 15.51
CA ALA A 20 -2.66 -39.08 16.33
C ALA A 20 -1.88 -37.97 15.61
N VAL A 21 -2.59 -37.02 15.02
CA VAL A 21 -1.97 -35.78 14.55
C VAL A 21 -1.67 -35.00 15.82
N GLU A 22 -0.39 -34.94 16.15
CA GLU A 22 0.15 -34.07 17.18
C GLU A 22 -0.25 -32.64 16.80
N ALA A 23 -1.12 -32.03 17.59
CA ALA A 23 -1.62 -30.69 17.34
C ALA A 23 -0.43 -29.73 17.46
N THR A 24 0.05 -29.22 16.33
CA THR A 24 0.88 -28.02 16.29
C THR A 24 0.16 -26.95 17.12
N PRO A 25 0.83 -26.29 18.09
CA PRO A 25 0.19 -25.18 18.79
C PRO A 25 -0.25 -24.17 17.73
N GLU A 26 -1.55 -23.86 17.73
CA GLU A 26 -2.07 -22.82 16.85
C GLU A 26 -1.32 -21.53 17.21
N PRO A 27 -0.72 -20.84 16.22
CA PRO A 27 -0.02 -19.60 16.47
C PRO A 27 -0.98 -18.62 17.16
N SER A 28 -0.46 -17.87 18.13
CA SER A 28 -1.29 -16.95 18.90
C SER A 28 -1.97 -15.93 17.96
N GLU A 29 -3.12 -15.38 18.36
CA GLU A 29 -3.78 -14.32 17.57
C GLU A 29 -2.83 -13.14 17.30
N GLU A 30 -1.87 -12.89 18.20
CA GLU A 30 -0.82 -11.89 18.02
C GLU A 30 0.21 -12.29 16.94
N GLU A 31 0.60 -13.55 16.85
CA GLU A 31 1.52 -14.05 15.82
C GLU A 31 0.88 -14.10 14.42
N LEU A 32 -0.45 -14.25 14.35
CA LEU A 32 -1.20 -14.26 13.10
C LEU A 32 -1.58 -12.87 12.58
N ASN A 33 -1.49 -11.84 13.42
CA ASN A 33 -1.91 -10.50 13.04
C ASN A 33 -0.87 -9.87 12.10
N PRO A 34 -1.21 -9.63 10.81
CA PRO A 34 -0.27 -9.13 9.82
C PRO A 34 0.17 -7.69 10.09
N TYR A 35 -0.48 -6.97 11.02
CA TYR A 35 -0.22 -5.57 11.29
C TYR A 35 0.91 -5.31 12.30
N TYR A 36 1.44 -6.35 12.96
CA TYR A 36 2.59 -6.20 13.87
C TYR A 36 3.89 -5.80 13.17
N MET A 37 4.00 -6.05 11.87
CA MET A 37 5.18 -5.63 11.09
C MET A 37 5.32 -4.10 10.99
N PHE A 38 4.24 -3.35 11.19
CA PHE A 38 4.25 -1.90 11.08
C PHE A 38 4.78 -1.25 12.38
N PRO A 39 5.59 -0.18 12.27
CA PRO A 39 6.17 0.47 13.43
C PRO A 39 5.10 1.03 14.38
N GLN A 40 5.43 1.08 15.67
CA GLN A 40 4.62 1.75 16.69
C GLN A 40 4.78 3.27 16.59
N PRO A 41 3.80 4.08 17.03
CA PRO A 41 3.87 5.55 16.95
C PRO A 41 5.15 6.15 17.56
N GLU A 42 5.67 5.57 18.64
CA GLU A 42 6.90 6.00 19.31
C GLU A 42 8.15 5.80 18.43
N GLN A 43 8.07 4.89 17.46
CA GLN A 43 9.14 4.57 16.52
C GLN A 43 9.13 5.48 15.27
N ASN A 44 8.14 6.37 15.12
CA ASN A 44 8.06 7.29 13.97
C ASN A 44 9.28 8.23 13.84
N LEU A 45 10.01 8.47 14.93
CA LEU A 45 11.29 9.19 14.96
C LEU A 45 12.41 8.48 14.18
N MET A 46 12.29 7.17 13.98
CA MET A 46 13.31 6.35 13.31
C MET A 46 13.12 6.31 11.79
N VAL A 47 12.00 6.81 11.28
CA VAL A 47 11.71 6.85 9.85
C VAL A 47 12.56 7.95 9.22
N HIS A 48 13.50 7.53 8.40
CA HIS A 48 14.36 8.41 7.60
C HIS A 48 14.32 7.96 6.15
N THR A 49 14.50 8.90 5.23
CA THR A 49 14.65 8.61 3.80
C THR A 49 15.90 9.31 3.30
N GLU A 50 16.67 8.59 2.47
CA GLU A 50 17.82 9.14 1.77
C GLU A 50 17.47 9.27 0.28
N VAL A 51 17.73 10.45 -0.29
CA VAL A 51 17.58 10.73 -1.71
C VAL A 51 18.96 10.97 -2.29
N PHE A 52 19.35 10.13 -3.23
CA PHE A 52 20.64 10.20 -3.92
C PHE A 52 20.49 11.05 -5.18
N TYR A 53 21.28 12.13 -5.29
CA TYR A 53 21.32 12.97 -6.48
C TYR A 53 22.43 12.52 -7.43
N SER A 54 22.26 12.86 -8.72
CA SER A 54 23.22 12.54 -9.78
C SER A 54 24.60 13.18 -9.59
N ASN A 55 24.69 14.28 -8.83
CA ASN A 55 25.96 14.91 -8.48
C ASN A 55 26.68 14.23 -7.28
N GLY A 56 26.20 13.07 -6.84
CA GLY A 56 26.74 12.32 -5.70
C GLY A 56 26.33 12.84 -4.31
N SER A 57 25.57 13.95 -4.23
CA SER A 57 25.06 14.44 -2.95
C SER A 57 23.87 13.60 -2.48
N VAL A 58 23.72 13.48 -1.15
CA VAL A 58 22.63 12.73 -0.52
C VAL A 58 21.81 13.66 0.35
N LEU A 59 20.53 13.81 0.03
CA LEU A 59 19.57 14.48 0.90
C LEU A 59 18.99 13.49 1.90
N ARG A 60 19.18 13.77 3.18
CA ARG A 60 18.59 12.98 4.27
C ARG A 60 17.37 13.69 4.82
N CYS A 61 16.20 13.10 4.58
CA CYS A 61 14.92 13.59 5.07
C CYS A 61 14.58 12.86 6.37
N ASN A 62 14.70 13.59 7.48
CA ASN A 62 14.36 13.09 8.81
C ASN A 62 13.26 13.97 9.42
N ASN A 63 12.30 13.34 10.08
CA ASN A 63 11.31 14.08 10.86
C ASN A 63 11.99 14.66 12.11
N ASN A 64 12.13 15.98 12.17
CA ASN A 64 12.63 16.64 13.37
C ASN A 64 11.56 16.63 14.49
N LYS A 65 11.99 16.91 15.72
CA LYS A 65 11.11 16.90 16.89
C LYS A 65 9.93 17.87 16.75
N GLU A 66 10.16 19.06 16.19
CA GLU A 66 9.14 20.09 16.05
C GLU A 66 8.01 19.68 15.07
N VAL A 67 8.37 19.08 13.93
CA VAL A 67 7.44 18.55 12.93
C VAL A 67 6.61 17.43 13.54
N LEU A 68 7.23 16.55 14.32
CA LEU A 68 6.54 15.45 15.01
C LEU A 68 5.61 15.97 16.10
N ASP A 69 6.03 16.97 16.89
CA ASP A 69 5.18 17.59 17.89
C ASP A 69 3.94 18.25 17.23
N LYS A 70 4.12 18.90 16.07
CA LYS A 70 3.00 19.45 15.29
C LYS A 70 2.10 18.34 14.75
N HIS A 71 2.67 17.26 14.22
CA HIS A 71 1.93 16.10 13.75
C HIS A 71 1.08 15.49 14.87
N LEU A 72 1.68 15.20 16.04
CA LEU A 72 1.01 14.62 17.20
C LEU A 72 -0.13 15.49 17.73
N LYS A 73 0.02 16.83 17.69
CA LYS A 73 -1.07 17.75 18.06
C LYS A 73 -2.27 17.63 17.13
N VAL A 74 -2.06 17.35 15.84
CA VAL A 74 -3.14 17.20 14.85
C VAL A 74 -3.75 15.81 14.89
N THR A 75 -2.92 14.77 15.01
CA THR A 75 -3.37 13.37 14.93
C THR A 75 -3.80 12.79 16.27
N GLY A 76 -3.40 13.40 17.39
CA GLY A 76 -3.61 12.86 18.73
C GLY A 76 -2.93 11.51 18.94
N GLY A 77 -1.91 11.17 18.14
CA GLY A 77 -1.23 9.88 18.18
C GLY A 77 -1.99 8.72 17.53
N LYS A 78 -3.13 8.99 16.89
CA LYS A 78 -3.87 7.95 16.14
C LYS A 78 -3.17 7.59 14.84
N VAL A 79 -3.37 6.36 14.39
CA VAL A 79 -2.90 5.90 13.08
C VAL A 79 -3.76 6.49 11.98
N TYR A 80 -3.12 7.04 10.95
CA TYR A 80 -3.79 7.53 9.75
C TYR A 80 -3.23 6.81 8.52
N THR A 81 -4.12 6.14 7.78
CA THR A 81 -3.81 5.48 6.50
C THR A 81 -4.63 6.10 5.38
N ARG A 82 -4.35 5.72 4.13
CA ARG A 82 -5.17 6.11 2.99
C ARG A 82 -5.23 4.97 1.98
N PHE A 83 -6.39 4.75 1.38
CA PHE A 83 -6.53 3.99 0.14
C PHE A 83 -6.68 4.99 -1.02
N PRO A 84 -5.70 5.07 -1.95
CA PRO A 84 -5.69 6.10 -2.98
C PRO A 84 -5.96 5.59 -4.41
N PRO A 85 -7.20 5.19 -4.77
CA PRO A 85 -7.48 4.70 -6.11
C PRO A 85 -7.54 5.82 -7.14
N GLU A 86 -7.04 5.55 -8.35
CA GLU A 86 -7.28 6.40 -9.52
C GLU A 86 -8.72 6.19 -10.03
N PRO A 87 -9.51 7.27 -10.25
CA PRO A 87 -10.89 7.17 -10.71
C PRO A 87 -11.01 7.00 -12.24
N ASN A 88 -10.17 6.15 -12.84
CA ASN A 88 -10.10 5.90 -14.29
C ASN A 88 -10.34 4.44 -14.70
N GLY A 89 -10.63 3.56 -13.73
CA GLY A 89 -10.86 2.14 -13.99
C GLY A 89 -11.60 1.41 -12.86
N TYR A 90 -11.94 0.16 -13.11
CA TYR A 90 -12.60 -0.70 -12.14
C TYR A 90 -11.60 -1.37 -11.20
N LEU A 91 -11.95 -1.45 -9.91
CA LEU A 91 -11.13 -2.14 -8.93
C LEU A 91 -11.12 -3.66 -9.21
N HIS A 92 -9.92 -4.22 -9.35
CA HIS A 92 -9.67 -5.67 -9.37
C HIS A 92 -9.18 -6.19 -8.00
N ILE A 93 -9.00 -7.52 -7.89
CA ILE A 93 -8.64 -8.21 -6.63
C ILE A 93 -7.35 -7.70 -5.96
N GLY A 94 -6.43 -7.09 -6.71
CA GLY A 94 -5.23 -6.47 -6.15
C GLY A 94 -5.57 -5.32 -5.19
N HIS A 95 -6.62 -4.55 -5.51
CA HIS A 95 -7.11 -3.49 -4.63
C HIS A 95 -7.73 -4.03 -3.34
N ALA A 96 -8.28 -5.25 -3.34
CA ALA A 96 -8.78 -5.86 -2.12
C ALA A 96 -7.67 -6.02 -1.07
N LYS A 97 -6.46 -6.40 -1.50
CA LYS A 97 -5.28 -6.46 -0.62
C LYS A 97 -4.90 -5.08 -0.10
N ALA A 98 -4.83 -4.07 -0.96
CA ALA A 98 -4.49 -2.70 -0.57
C ALA A 98 -5.50 -2.15 0.46
N MET A 99 -6.81 -2.29 0.18
CA MET A 99 -7.85 -1.91 1.11
C MET A 99 -7.76 -2.66 2.45
N PHE A 100 -7.45 -3.96 2.43
CA PHE A 100 -7.27 -4.73 3.66
C PHE A 100 -6.11 -4.18 4.49
N VAL A 101 -4.99 -3.83 3.86
CA VAL A 101 -3.86 -3.22 4.56
C VAL A 101 -4.23 -1.84 5.10
N ASP A 102 -4.76 -0.95 4.25
CA ASP A 102 -4.99 0.45 4.61
C ASP A 102 -6.12 0.60 5.64
N PHE A 103 -7.32 0.08 5.32
CA PHE A 103 -8.46 0.16 6.22
C PHE A 103 -8.32 -0.79 7.42
N GLY A 104 -7.77 -1.99 7.20
CA GLY A 104 -7.58 -2.97 8.27
C GLY A 104 -6.57 -2.52 9.31
N LEU A 105 -5.44 -1.92 8.92
CA LEU A 105 -4.46 -1.37 9.86
C LEU A 105 -5.06 -0.22 10.70
N ALA A 106 -5.82 0.68 10.05
CA ALA A 106 -6.51 1.75 10.76
C ALA A 106 -7.55 1.19 11.74
N LYS A 107 -8.36 0.22 11.32
CA LYS A 107 -9.38 -0.42 12.17
C LYS A 107 -8.75 -1.12 13.37
N GLU A 108 -7.71 -1.91 13.14
CA GLU A 108 -6.98 -2.67 14.17
C GLU A 108 -6.40 -1.74 15.25
N ARG A 109 -5.84 -0.59 14.83
CA ARG A 109 -5.18 0.36 15.73
C ARG A 109 -6.08 1.50 16.20
N GLY A 110 -7.40 1.41 15.99
CA GLY A 110 -8.36 2.47 16.39
C GLY A 110 -8.09 3.83 15.71
N GLY A 111 -7.49 3.81 14.52
CA GLY A 111 -7.13 4.94 13.69
C GLY A 111 -8.19 5.34 12.68
N CYS A 112 -7.76 6.05 11.64
CA CYS A 112 -8.60 6.59 10.57
C CYS A 112 -8.00 6.27 9.20
N CYS A 113 -8.82 5.79 8.27
CA CYS A 113 -8.41 5.58 6.88
C CYS A 113 -9.14 6.57 5.97
N TYR A 114 -8.38 7.33 5.18
CA TYR A 114 -8.93 8.18 4.12
C TYR A 114 -9.20 7.36 2.86
N LEU A 115 -10.35 7.58 2.21
CA LEU A 115 -10.52 7.25 0.79
C LEU A 115 -10.12 8.50 0.01
N ARG A 116 -8.99 8.45 -0.70
CA ARG A 116 -8.49 9.62 -1.44
C ARG A 116 -8.41 9.34 -2.92
N TYR A 117 -9.27 9.95 -3.71
CA TYR A 117 -9.17 9.80 -5.16
C TYR A 117 -7.87 10.44 -5.67
N ASP A 118 -7.11 9.70 -6.47
CA ASP A 118 -5.97 10.23 -7.21
C ASP A 118 -6.47 10.76 -8.56
N ASP A 119 -7.09 11.93 -8.51
CA ASP A 119 -7.71 12.65 -9.63
C ASP A 119 -6.74 13.67 -10.27
N THR A 120 -5.47 13.28 -10.37
CA THR A 120 -4.42 14.12 -10.99
C THR A 120 -4.52 14.20 -12.52
N ASN A 121 -5.28 13.28 -13.14
CA ASN A 121 -5.51 13.25 -14.58
C ASN A 121 -6.98 13.60 -14.93
N PRO A 122 -7.26 14.84 -15.38
CA PRO A 122 -8.64 15.28 -15.64
C PRO A 122 -9.29 14.62 -16.87
N GLU A 123 -8.51 14.06 -17.80
CA GLU A 123 -9.07 13.40 -19.01
C GLU A 123 -9.52 11.97 -18.75
N ALA A 124 -8.91 11.31 -17.76
CA ALA A 124 -9.15 9.92 -17.45
C ALA A 124 -10.26 9.72 -16.39
N GLU A 125 -10.61 10.77 -15.66
CA GLU A 125 -11.60 10.72 -14.59
C GLU A 125 -13.02 10.55 -15.13
N LYS A 126 -13.76 9.60 -14.57
CA LYS A 126 -15.20 9.49 -14.81
C LYS A 126 -15.97 9.21 -13.53
N LYS A 127 -17.13 9.86 -13.41
CA LYS A 127 -18.08 9.66 -12.32
C LYS A 127 -18.51 8.20 -12.15
N GLU A 128 -18.54 7.42 -13.24
CA GLU A 128 -18.85 5.98 -13.17
C GLU A 128 -17.85 5.20 -12.31
N TYR A 129 -16.56 5.52 -12.39
CA TYR A 129 -15.51 4.84 -11.64
C TYR A 129 -15.52 5.26 -10.17
N ILE A 130 -15.75 6.54 -9.89
CA ILE A 130 -15.95 7.04 -8.52
C ILE A 130 -17.08 6.28 -7.83
N ASN A 131 -18.26 6.24 -8.44
CA ASN A 131 -19.41 5.55 -7.86
C ASN A 131 -19.13 4.06 -7.61
N HIS A 132 -18.48 3.39 -8.57
CA HIS A 132 -18.13 1.98 -8.43
C HIS A 132 -17.09 1.75 -7.32
N ILE A 133 -16.09 2.62 -7.19
CA ILE A 133 -15.10 2.53 -6.11
C ILE A 133 -15.79 2.61 -4.75
N GLU A 134 -16.70 3.56 -4.56
CA GLU A 134 -17.47 3.68 -3.30
C GLU A 134 -18.34 2.45 -3.05
N GLU A 135 -18.99 1.92 -4.09
CA GLU A 135 -19.78 0.70 -3.99
C GLU A 135 -18.92 -0.48 -3.51
N ILE A 136 -17.73 -0.69 -4.09
CA ILE A 136 -16.84 -1.78 -3.69
C ILE A 136 -16.28 -1.58 -2.27
N VAL A 137 -15.88 -0.35 -1.92
CA VAL A 137 -15.40 -0.04 -0.56
C VAL A 137 -16.49 -0.38 0.48
N ASN A 138 -17.73 0.05 0.23
CA ASN A 138 -18.88 -0.27 1.08
C ASN A 138 -19.22 -1.77 1.07
N TRP A 139 -19.17 -2.42 -0.09
CA TRP A 139 -19.45 -3.85 -0.24
C TRP A 139 -18.47 -4.72 0.54
N MET A 140 -17.20 -4.31 0.61
CA MET A 140 -16.20 -4.99 1.44
C MET A 140 -16.30 -4.65 2.94
N GLY A 141 -17.26 -3.81 3.34
CA GLY A 141 -17.52 -3.48 4.74
C GLY A 141 -16.57 -2.45 5.34
N TRP A 142 -15.91 -1.63 4.52
CA TRP A 142 -15.08 -0.53 4.97
C TRP A 142 -15.87 0.77 5.03
N GLU A 143 -15.58 1.59 6.04
CA GLU A 143 -16.14 2.93 6.19
C GLU A 143 -14.99 3.94 6.20
N PRO A 144 -14.84 4.78 5.16
CA PRO A 144 -13.83 5.83 5.13
C PRO A 144 -14.07 6.87 6.22
N PHE A 145 -13.01 7.27 6.92
CA PHE A 145 -13.05 8.38 7.87
C PHE A 145 -13.42 9.70 7.16
N LYS A 146 -12.87 9.91 5.96
CA LYS A 146 -13.17 11.05 5.10
C LYS A 146 -12.84 10.69 3.65
N ILE A 147 -13.68 11.16 2.74
CA ILE A 147 -13.41 11.15 1.29
C ILE A 147 -12.73 12.47 0.93
N THR A 148 -11.62 12.38 0.20
CA THR A 148 -10.82 13.54 -0.24
C THR A 148 -10.37 13.37 -1.68
N TYR A 149 -9.98 14.46 -2.32
CA TYR A 149 -9.47 14.46 -3.68
C TYR A 149 -8.04 14.99 -3.67
N THR A 150 -7.21 14.50 -4.57
CA THR A 150 -5.85 15.00 -4.73
C THR A 150 -5.86 16.41 -5.32
N SER A 151 -6.86 16.71 -6.16
CA SER A 151 -7.13 18.05 -6.69
C SER A 151 -7.40 19.12 -5.64
N ASP A 152 -7.94 18.76 -4.47
CA ASP A 152 -8.12 19.68 -3.33
C ASP A 152 -6.80 20.35 -2.89
N TYR A 153 -5.66 19.72 -3.19
CA TYR A 153 -4.32 20.14 -2.76
C TYR A 153 -3.46 20.71 -3.89
N PHE A 154 -3.99 20.91 -5.10
CA PHE A 154 -3.18 21.38 -6.25
C PHE A 154 -2.47 22.71 -6.00
N GLN A 155 -3.10 23.64 -5.28
CA GLN A 155 -2.44 24.91 -4.94
C GLN A 155 -1.23 24.67 -4.01
N GLU A 156 -1.36 23.81 -2.99
CA GLU A 156 -0.24 23.46 -2.13
C GLU A 156 0.88 22.76 -2.91
N PHE A 157 0.55 21.85 -3.82
CA PHE A 157 1.55 21.19 -4.67
C PHE A 157 2.28 22.17 -5.59
N TYR A 158 1.55 23.13 -6.17
CA TYR A 158 2.14 24.19 -6.96
C TYR A 158 3.12 25.04 -6.13
N ASP A 159 2.71 25.47 -4.94
CA ASP A 159 3.55 26.27 -4.05
C ASP A 159 4.81 25.51 -3.62
N LEU A 160 4.68 24.22 -3.34
CA LEU A 160 5.80 23.32 -3.06
C LEU A 160 6.72 23.16 -4.27
N ALA A 161 6.18 23.01 -5.48
CA ALA A 161 6.99 22.93 -6.70
C ALA A 161 7.79 24.22 -6.94
N VAL A 162 7.17 25.39 -6.74
CA VAL A 162 7.85 26.68 -6.81
C VAL A 162 8.97 26.77 -5.76
N GLU A 163 8.72 26.29 -4.54
CA GLU A 163 9.74 26.26 -3.49
C GLU A 163 10.91 25.32 -3.83
N LEU A 164 10.63 24.15 -4.44
CA LEU A 164 11.67 23.26 -4.93
C LEU A 164 12.55 23.94 -5.99
N ILE A 165 11.94 24.69 -6.93
CA ILE A 165 12.68 25.46 -7.95
C ILE A 165 13.56 26.53 -7.27
N ARG A 166 13.01 27.29 -6.31
CA ARG A 166 13.77 28.33 -5.58
C ARG A 166 14.95 27.75 -4.80
N ARG A 167 14.84 26.52 -4.30
CA ARG A 167 15.91 25.80 -3.60
C ARG A 167 16.89 25.09 -4.53
N GLY A 168 16.68 25.13 -5.85
CA GLY A 168 17.53 24.46 -6.83
C GLY A 168 17.34 22.93 -6.88
N HIS A 169 16.20 22.42 -6.41
CA HIS A 169 15.87 20.98 -6.41
C HIS A 169 14.89 20.59 -7.52
N ALA A 170 14.43 21.53 -8.33
CA ALA A 170 13.60 21.28 -9.51
C ALA A 170 13.97 22.27 -10.63
N TYR A 171 13.76 21.87 -11.87
CA TYR A 171 13.98 22.67 -13.08
C TYR A 171 12.87 22.38 -14.10
N VAL A 172 12.72 23.26 -15.09
CA VAL A 172 11.84 23.02 -16.24
C VAL A 172 12.64 22.34 -17.33
N ASP A 173 12.22 21.15 -17.71
CA ASP A 173 12.82 20.41 -18.82
C ASP A 173 12.15 20.80 -20.15
N HIS A 174 12.97 20.94 -21.19
CA HIS A 174 12.53 21.26 -22.54
C HIS A 174 12.73 20.10 -23.52
N GLN A 175 13.29 18.98 -23.05
CA GLN A 175 13.47 17.77 -23.83
C GLN A 175 12.12 17.12 -24.15
N ASN A 176 12.02 16.46 -25.30
CA ASN A 176 10.88 15.61 -25.63
C ASN A 176 11.00 14.24 -24.94
N ALA A 177 9.93 13.43 -25.00
CA ALA A 177 9.88 12.15 -24.30
C ALA A 177 10.96 11.14 -24.74
N GLU A 178 11.35 11.15 -26.02
CA GLU A 178 12.42 10.28 -26.55
C GLU A 178 13.78 10.75 -26.03
N GLU A 179 14.06 12.05 -26.09
CA GLU A 179 15.31 12.65 -25.58
C GLU A 179 15.50 12.41 -24.07
N ILE A 180 14.42 12.51 -23.27
CA ILE A 180 14.48 12.22 -21.84
C ILE A 180 14.84 10.74 -21.60
N LYS A 181 14.26 9.84 -22.40
CA LYS A 181 14.51 8.41 -22.29
C LYS A 181 15.97 8.10 -22.63
N ASP A 182 16.45 8.55 -23.78
CA ASP A 182 17.81 8.33 -24.25
C ASP A 182 18.83 8.90 -23.27
N TYR A 183 18.62 10.12 -22.75
CA TYR A 183 19.48 10.73 -21.75
C TYR A 183 19.55 9.95 -20.43
N ARG A 184 18.44 9.35 -19.99
CA ARG A 184 18.42 8.53 -18.75
C ARG A 184 19.15 7.21 -18.96
N GLU A 185 18.95 6.55 -20.10
CA GLU A 185 19.61 5.29 -20.44
C GLU A 185 21.13 5.47 -20.62
N GLU A 186 21.58 6.55 -21.27
CA GLU A 186 23.01 6.84 -21.44
C GLU A 186 23.73 7.17 -20.11
N ASN A 187 23.06 7.87 -19.19
CA ASN A 187 23.66 8.28 -17.92
C ASN A 187 23.59 7.22 -16.81
N GLU A 188 22.69 6.24 -16.87
CA GLU A 188 22.70 5.09 -15.94
C GLU A 188 24.01 4.29 -16.05
N TRP A 189 24.61 4.21 -17.25
CA TRP A 189 25.86 3.48 -17.48
C TRP A 189 27.12 4.18 -16.94
N SER A 190 27.03 5.49 -16.65
CA SER A 190 28.19 6.29 -16.21
C SER A 190 28.51 6.14 -14.72
N LEU A 191 27.59 5.60 -13.91
CA LEU A 191 27.75 5.45 -12.45
C LEU A 191 28.39 4.14 -12.01
N GLU A 192 28.46 3.11 -12.88
CA GLU A 192 29.19 1.85 -12.58
C GLU A 192 30.71 1.96 -12.78
N GLY A 193 31.21 3.06 -13.35
CA GLY A 193 32.62 3.23 -13.73
C GLY A 193 33.51 4.04 -12.77
N GLN A 194 33.03 4.43 -11.59
CA GLN A 194 33.80 5.23 -10.61
C GLN A 194 33.91 4.55 -9.23
N ALA A 195 34.04 3.22 -9.22
CA ALA A 195 34.44 2.45 -8.05
C ALA A 195 35.73 1.69 -8.35
N ASP A 196 36.86 2.42 -8.44
CA ASP A 196 38.22 1.91 -8.34
C ASP A 196 39.11 2.93 -7.58
#